data_AF-A0A5F2HWZ6-F1
#
_entry.id   AF-A0A5F2HWZ6-F1
#
_cell.length_a   1.000
_cell.length_b   1.000
_cell.length_c   1.000
_cell.angle_alpha   90.00
_cell.angle_beta   90.00
_cell.angle_gamma   90.00
#
_symmetry.space_group_name_H-M   'P 1'
#
loop_
_entity.id
_entity.type
_entity.pdbx_description
1 polymer ?
#
loop_
_entity_poly.entity_id
_entity_poly.type
_entity_poly.pdbx_seq_one_letter_code
_entity_poly.pdbx_strand_id
1 'polypeptide(L)'
;KCVLHHYPFIGDRLIIGKFCAIAEGARFIMNGANHAMSGFSTYPFNIFGHGWEQGFDPQTWSKEIRGDTIVGNDVWIGMDAVIMPGVKVGHGV
;
A
#
# COMPACT_ATOMS: atom_id res chain seq x y z
N LYS A 1 3.19 14.83 0.98
CA LYS A 1 3.58 13.63 0.20
C LYS A 1 2.33 12.80 -0.03
N CYS A 2 1.97 12.48 -1.27
CA CYS A 2 0.72 11.79 -1.61
C CYS A 2 0.88 10.27 -1.80
N VAL A 3 2.07 9.78 -2.16
CA VAL A 3 2.37 8.33 -2.22
C VAL A 3 3.15 7.93 -0.98
N LEU A 4 2.64 6.96 -0.23
CA LEU A 4 3.15 6.57 1.08
C LEU A 4 3.44 5.06 1.11
N HIS A 5 4.49 4.67 1.85
CA HIS A 5 4.89 3.27 2.05
C HIS A 5 5.22 2.50 0.76
N HIS A 6 5.69 3.20 -0.28
CA HIS A 6 6.12 2.60 -1.54
C HIS A 6 7.61 2.29 -1.49
N TYR A 7 7.96 1.01 -1.31
CA TYR A 7 9.35 0.59 -1.18
C TYR A 7 9.77 -0.29 -2.36
N PRO A 8 10.92 -0.02 -3.02
CA PRO A 8 11.35 -0.77 -4.20
C PRO A 8 11.44 -2.30 -3.99
N PHE A 9 11.78 -2.75 -2.78
CA PHE A 9 11.93 -4.18 -2.47
C PHE A 9 10.60 -4.95 -2.44
N ILE A 10 9.45 -4.26 -2.41
CA ILE A 10 8.13 -4.89 -2.49
C ILE A 10 7.78 -5.22 -3.95
N GLY A 11 8.18 -4.36 -4.88
CA GLY A 11 7.92 -4.52 -6.31
C GLY A 11 6.48 -4.19 -6.75
N ASP A 12 5.65 -3.62 -5.87
CA ASP A 12 4.32 -3.13 -6.23
C ASP A 12 4.39 -1.83 -7.02
N ARG A 13 3.36 -1.57 -7.83
CA ARG A 13 3.27 -0.38 -8.69
C ARG A 13 2.02 0.43 -8.38
N LEU A 14 2.16 1.75 -8.46
CA LEU A 14 1.05 2.68 -8.62
C LEU A 14 0.96 3.05 -10.09
N ILE A 15 -0.15 2.69 -10.74
CA ILE A 15 -0.39 2.95 -12.16
C ILE A 15 -1.58 3.90 -12.25
N ILE A 16 -1.40 5.06 -12.88
CA ILE A 16 -2.46 6.06 -13.06
C ILE A 16 -2.68 6.29 -14.56
N GLY A 17 -3.94 6.15 -14.99
CA GLY A 17 -4.37 6.41 -16.36
C GLY A 17 -4.33 7.89 -16.73
N LYS A 18 -4.72 8.17 -17.96
CA LYS A 18 -4.70 9.53 -18.52
C LYS A 18 -5.93 10.33 -18.07
N PHE A 19 -5.81 11.66 -18.11
CA PHE A 19 -6.90 12.61 -17.85
C PHE A 19 -7.56 12.50 -16.46
N CYS A 20 -6.84 11.98 -15.47
CA CYS A 20 -7.35 11.96 -14.09
C CYS A 20 -7.31 13.36 -13.46
N ALA A 21 -8.32 13.69 -12.67
CA ALA A 21 -8.33 14.81 -11.75
C ALA A 21 -8.08 14.29 -10.33
N ILE A 22 -6.96 14.68 -9.72
CA ILE A 22 -6.58 14.25 -8.37
C ILE A 22 -6.56 15.49 -7.48
N ALA A 23 -7.55 15.62 -6.60
CA ALA A 23 -7.69 16.77 -5.73
C ALA A 23 -6.64 16.80 -4.62
N GLU A 24 -6.52 17.97 -3.98
CA GLU A 24 -5.61 18.20 -2.87
C GLU A 24 -5.85 17.20 -1.71
N GLY A 25 -4.75 16.79 -1.07
CA GLY A 25 -4.81 15.88 0.08
C GLY A 25 -5.00 14.40 -0.26
N ALA A 26 -5.27 14.05 -1.52
CA ALA A 26 -5.39 12.66 -1.94
C ALA A 26 -4.12 11.85 -1.62
N ARG A 27 -4.30 10.65 -1.05
CA ARG A 27 -3.22 9.76 -0.60
C ARG A 27 -3.37 8.36 -1.19
N PHE A 28 -2.25 7.81 -1.62
CA PHE A 28 -2.09 6.42 -2.05
C PHE A 28 -1.25 5.70 -1.01
N ILE A 29 -1.87 4.75 -0.32
CA ILE A 29 -1.18 3.87 0.63
C ILE A 29 -0.73 2.65 -0.16
N MET A 30 0.58 2.42 -0.20
CA MET A 30 1.18 1.27 -0.85
C MET A 30 1.46 0.15 0.16
N ASN A 31 1.90 -1.02 -0.33
CA ASN A 31 1.93 -2.25 0.47
C ASN A 31 2.91 -2.24 1.64
N GLY A 32 3.85 -1.30 1.71
CA GLY A 32 4.81 -1.21 2.80
C GLY A 32 4.22 -0.85 4.16
N ALA A 33 2.95 -0.47 4.23
CA ALA A 33 2.23 -0.23 5.47
C ALA A 33 1.65 -1.51 6.10
N ASN A 34 1.66 -2.63 5.37
CA ASN A 34 0.99 -3.83 5.82
C ASN A 34 1.80 -4.51 6.94
N HIS A 35 1.12 -5.00 7.97
CA HIS A 35 1.68 -5.82 9.04
C HIS A 35 1.38 -7.29 8.77
N ALA A 36 2.21 -8.20 9.28
CA ALA A 36 1.84 -9.62 9.31
C ALA A 36 0.58 -9.81 10.17
N MET A 37 -0.43 -10.54 9.66
CA MET A 37 -1.72 -10.72 10.35
C MET A 37 -2.05 -12.19 10.64
N SER A 38 -1.29 -13.15 10.13
CA SER A 38 -1.54 -14.58 10.34
C SER A 38 -1.09 -15.10 11.72
N GLY A 39 -0.34 -14.29 12.47
CA GLY A 39 0.14 -14.63 13.81
C GLY A 39 -0.85 -14.30 14.92
N PHE A 40 -0.39 -14.39 16.17
CA PHE A 40 -1.19 -14.05 17.34
C PHE A 40 -1.31 -12.53 17.60
N SER A 41 -0.48 -11.73 16.93
CA SER A 41 -0.44 -10.26 17.05
C SER A 41 0.02 -9.64 15.74
N THR A 42 -0.44 -8.42 15.47
CA THR A 42 0.04 -7.58 14.37
C THR A 42 1.22 -6.67 14.79
N TYR A 43 1.65 -6.72 16.05
CA TYR A 43 2.75 -5.89 16.54
C TYR A 43 4.08 -6.29 15.89
N PRO A 44 4.84 -5.36 15.28
CA PRO A 44 6.03 -5.69 14.49
C PRO A 44 7.26 -5.86 15.40
N PHE A 45 7.27 -6.87 16.25
CA PHE A 45 8.38 -7.10 17.20
C PHE A 45 9.77 -7.07 16.54
N ASN A 46 9.88 -7.64 15.34
CA ASN A 46 11.12 -7.78 14.60
C ASN A 46 11.80 -6.46 14.24
N ILE A 47 11.08 -5.33 14.17
CA ILE A 47 11.69 -4.05 13.80
C ILE A 47 12.45 -3.37 14.95
N PHE A 48 12.28 -3.84 16.19
CA PHE A 48 12.91 -3.25 17.38
C PHE A 48 14.31 -3.81 17.67
N GLY A 49 14.74 -4.87 16.97
CA GLY A 49 16.05 -5.49 17.16
C GLY A 49 16.20 -6.19 18.53
N HIS A 50 17.42 -6.26 19.04
CA HIS A 50 17.75 -6.87 20.34
C HIS A 50 17.32 -8.34 20.49
N GLY A 51 17.33 -9.10 19.39
CA GLY A 51 16.91 -10.49 19.37
C GLY A 51 15.41 -10.68 19.11
N TRP A 52 14.60 -9.63 19.08
CA TRP A 52 13.18 -9.71 18.73
C TRP A 52 12.95 -10.00 17.24
N GLU A 53 13.98 -9.83 16.40
CA GLU A 53 14.01 -10.25 15.00
C GLU A 53 14.15 -11.78 14.83
N GLN A 54 14.60 -12.49 15.86
CA GLN A 54 14.84 -13.93 15.78
C GLN A 54 13.53 -14.70 15.64
N GLY A 55 13.46 -15.56 14.63
CA GLY A 55 12.29 -16.40 14.36
C GLY A 55 11.14 -15.68 13.66
N PHE A 56 11.27 -14.39 13.32
CA PHE A 56 10.31 -13.74 12.43
C PHE A 56 10.40 -14.34 11.03
N ASP A 57 9.28 -14.86 10.52
CA ASP A 57 9.17 -15.36 9.15
C ASP A 57 8.67 -14.23 8.22
N PRO A 58 9.51 -13.72 7.30
CA PRO A 58 9.11 -12.67 6.36
C PRO A 58 7.95 -13.06 5.45
N GLN A 59 7.70 -14.37 5.25
CA GLN A 59 6.57 -14.83 4.43
C GLN A 59 5.22 -14.49 5.07
N THR A 60 5.15 -14.37 6.40
CA THR A 60 3.92 -13.98 7.10
C THR A 60 3.52 -12.54 6.79
N TRP A 61 4.50 -11.68 6.51
CA TRP A 61 4.28 -10.31 6.06
C TRP A 61 4.07 -10.23 4.55
N SER A 62 4.87 -10.92 3.75
CA SER A 62 4.78 -10.82 2.27
C SER A 62 3.45 -11.36 1.73
N LYS A 63 2.80 -12.29 2.44
CA LYS A 63 1.43 -12.77 2.14
C LYS A 63 0.37 -11.66 2.22
N GLU A 64 0.66 -10.55 2.89
CA GLU A 64 -0.27 -9.43 3.03
C GLU A 64 -0.16 -8.40 1.90
N ILE A 65 0.78 -8.58 0.97
CA ILE A 65 0.90 -7.73 -0.23
C ILE A 65 -0.36 -7.91 -1.09
N ARG A 66 -1.05 -6.80 -1.38
CA ARG A 66 -2.31 -6.72 -2.14
C ARG A 66 -2.11 -6.45 -3.63
N GLY A 67 -0.85 -6.38 -4.08
CA GLY A 67 -0.48 -6.13 -5.46
C GLY A 67 -0.54 -4.65 -5.84
N ASP A 68 -0.60 -4.41 -7.15
CA ASP A 68 -0.58 -3.05 -7.74
C ASP A 68 -1.86 -2.26 -7.43
N THR A 69 -1.70 -0.97 -7.15
CA THR A 69 -2.80 0.00 -7.12
C THR A 69 -2.95 0.60 -8.51
N ILE A 70 -4.14 0.49 -9.11
CA ILE A 70 -4.41 0.87 -10.49
C ILE A 70 -5.55 1.87 -10.53
N VAL A 71 -5.30 3.07 -11.04
CA VAL A 71 -6.31 4.07 -11.38
C VAL A 71 -6.49 4.10 -12.88
N GLY A 72 -7.73 3.93 -13.34
CA GLY A 72 -8.08 4.00 -14.75
C GLY A 72 -7.88 5.39 -15.36
N ASN A 73 -8.22 5.56 -16.65
CA ASN A 73 -8.35 6.86 -17.29
C ASN A 73 -9.62 7.61 -16.83
N ASP A 74 -9.57 8.94 -16.91
CA ASP A 74 -10.70 9.85 -16.68
C ASP A 74 -11.34 9.69 -15.30
N VAL A 75 -10.51 9.53 -14.26
CA VAL A 75 -10.96 9.36 -12.87
C VAL A 75 -10.90 10.68 -12.13
N TRP A 76 -11.93 10.99 -11.33
CA TRP A 76 -11.91 12.11 -10.39
C TRP A 76 -11.77 11.64 -8.93
N ILE A 77 -10.58 11.80 -8.38
CA ILE A 77 -10.28 11.54 -6.96
C ILE A 77 -10.51 12.82 -6.16
N GLY A 78 -11.51 12.77 -5.27
CA GLY A 78 -11.89 13.88 -4.40
C GLY A 78 -10.86 14.26 -3.33
N MET A 79 -11.09 15.40 -2.68
CA MET A 79 -10.21 15.97 -1.65
C MET A 79 -10.03 14.98 -0.48
N ASP A 80 -8.80 14.86 0.01
CA ASP A 80 -8.41 14.00 1.14
C ASP A 80 -8.71 12.49 1.00
N ALA A 81 -9.14 12.04 -0.19
CA ALA A 81 -9.42 10.64 -0.46
C ALA A 81 -8.19 9.76 -0.20
N VAL A 82 -8.41 8.57 0.36
CA VAL A 82 -7.36 7.60 0.65
C VAL A 82 -7.59 6.33 -0.18
N ILE A 83 -6.67 6.05 -1.09
CA ILE A 83 -6.66 4.84 -1.91
C ILE A 83 -5.76 3.80 -1.24
N MET A 84 -6.35 2.68 -0.84
CA MET A 84 -5.68 1.59 -0.12
C MET A 84 -4.90 0.67 -1.07
N PRO A 85 -3.94 -0.14 -0.55
CA PRO A 85 -3.11 -1.01 -1.39
C PRO A 85 -3.94 -2.00 -2.22
N GLY A 86 -3.56 -2.20 -3.48
CA GLY A 86 -4.19 -3.19 -4.37
C GLY A 86 -5.55 -2.79 -4.95
N VAL A 87 -6.04 -1.58 -4.64
CA VAL A 87 -7.31 -1.07 -5.17
C VAL A 87 -7.19 -0.81 -6.67
N LYS A 88 -8.25 -1.20 -7.41
CA LYS A 88 -8.42 -0.92 -8.83
C LYS A 88 -9.61 0.01 -9.03
N VAL A 89 -9.35 1.26 -9.39
CA VAL A 89 -10.36 2.27 -9.71
C VAL A 89 -10.67 2.19 -11.21
N GLY A 90 -11.95 2.05 -11.54
CA GLY A 90 -12.42 1.94 -12.93
C GLY A 90 -12.16 3.19 -13.76
N HIS A 91 -12.50 3.15 -15.04
CA HIS A 91 -12.46 4.33 -15.91
C HIS A 91 -13.70 5.21 -15.70
N GLY A 92 -13.55 6.54 -15.75
CA GLY A 92 -14.70 7.45 -15.74
C GLY A 92 -15.42 7.61 -14.39
N VAL A 93 -14.76 7.25 -13.28
CA VAL A 93 -15.36 7.25 -11.92
C VAL A 93 -14.77 8.32 -11.01
#